data_AF-K9S058-F1
#
_entry.id   AF-K9S058-F1
#
_cell.length_a   1.000
_cell.length_b   1.000
_cell.length_c   1.000
_cell.angle_alpha   90.00
_cell.angle_beta   90.00
_cell.angle_gamma   90.00
#
_symmetry.space_group_name_H-M   'P 1'
#
loop_
_entity.id
_entity.type
_entity.pdbx_description
1 polymer ?
#
loop_
_entity_poly.entity_id
_entity_poly.type
_entity_poly.pdbx_seq_one_letter_code
_entity_poly.pdbx_strand_id
1 'polypeptide(L)'
;MARYLPHSLVLQISQMFAQGQSFFAQAKVADWLKLRQENPQDYEIQFQQSPAPPGSGLVYQVAVILKRKDGKPVDLWLLEQLESESKFGPGHQ
;
A
#
# COMPACT_ATOMS: atom_id res chain seq x y z
N MET A 1 -4.57 -26.05 6.36
CA MET A 1 -4.97 -25.22 5.20
C MET A 1 -4.43 -23.82 5.43
N ALA A 2 -3.37 -23.44 4.72
CA ALA A 2 -2.65 -22.18 4.93
C ALA A 2 -3.57 -21.00 4.57
N ARG A 3 -4.06 -20.31 5.60
CA ARG A 3 -4.68 -18.99 5.49
C ARG A 3 -3.55 -18.03 5.13
N TYR A 4 -3.30 -17.84 3.84
CA TYR A 4 -2.33 -16.85 3.38
C TYR A 4 -2.85 -15.48 3.83
N LEU A 5 -2.25 -14.99 4.91
CA LEU A 5 -2.47 -13.67 5.50
C LEU A 5 -2.39 -12.62 4.38
N PRO A 6 -3.31 -11.65 4.31
CA PRO A 6 -3.21 -10.56 3.33
C PRO A 6 -1.92 -9.80 3.63
N HIS A 7 -0.86 -10.12 2.88
CA HIS A 7 0.40 -9.42 2.94
C HIS A 7 0.11 -7.96 2.61
N SER A 8 0.35 -7.10 3.60
CA SER A 8 0.10 -5.67 3.54
C SER A 8 0.45 -5.10 2.16
N LEU A 9 -0.50 -4.43 1.49
CA LEU A 9 -0.30 -3.85 0.14
C LEU A 9 1.05 -3.13 0.06
N VAL A 10 1.37 -2.34 1.08
CA VAL A 10 2.63 -1.62 1.25
C VAL A 10 3.87 -2.53 1.19
N LEU A 11 3.87 -3.70 1.81
CA LEU A 11 5.00 -4.65 1.77
C LEU A 11 5.17 -5.25 0.38
N GLN A 12 4.08 -5.64 -0.28
CA GLN A 12 4.12 -6.14 -1.66
C GLN A 12 4.68 -5.06 -2.59
N ILE A 13 4.18 -3.83 -2.48
CA ILE A 13 4.66 -2.69 -3.28
C ILE A 13 6.14 -2.42 -2.98
N SER A 14 6.56 -2.42 -1.72
CA SER A 14 7.95 -2.21 -1.33
C SER A 14 8.89 -3.26 -1.92
N GLN A 15 8.49 -4.53 -1.88
CA GLN A 15 9.24 -5.63 -2.51
C GLN A 15 9.30 -5.48 -4.03
N MET A 16 8.18 -5.10 -4.67
CA MET A 16 8.15 -4.85 -6.11
C MET A 16 9.11 -3.72 -6.50
N PHE A 17 9.13 -2.62 -5.74
CA PHE A 17 10.10 -1.54 -5.94
C PHE A 17 11.54 -2.02 -5.75
N ALA A 18 11.81 -2.81 -4.70
CA ALA A 18 13.13 -3.40 -4.45
C ALA A 18 13.61 -4.33 -5.57
N GLN A 19 12.67 -5.01 -6.24
CA GLN A 19 12.94 -5.90 -7.37
C GLN A 19 12.91 -5.18 -8.73
N GLY A 20 12.72 -3.86 -8.78
CA GLY A 20 12.60 -3.11 -10.04
C GLY A 20 11.28 -3.29 -10.79
N GLN A 21 10.28 -3.92 -10.17
CA GLN A 21 8.93 -4.15 -10.70
C GLN A 21 7.94 -3.03 -10.32
N SER A 22 8.43 -1.82 -10.05
CA SER A 22 7.62 -0.66 -9.67
C SER A 22 6.55 -0.29 -10.71
N PHE A 23 6.74 -0.65 -11.98
CA PHE A 23 5.72 -0.47 -13.04
C PHE A 23 4.40 -1.17 -12.72
N PHE A 24 4.47 -2.38 -12.14
CA PHE A 24 3.27 -3.14 -11.76
C PHE A 24 2.67 -2.70 -10.42
N ALA A 25 3.39 -1.89 -9.64
CA ALA A 25 2.90 -1.40 -8.35
C ALA A 25 1.61 -0.59 -8.51
N GLN A 26 1.54 0.24 -9.56
CA GLN A 26 0.34 1.04 -9.85
C GLN A 26 -0.86 0.14 -10.20
N ALA A 27 -0.63 -0.89 -11.02
CA ALA A 27 -1.67 -1.87 -11.35
C ALA A 27 -2.15 -2.64 -10.10
N LYS A 28 -1.24 -2.94 -9.17
CA LYS A 28 -1.56 -3.63 -7.91
C LYS A 28 -2.44 -2.78 -7.00
N VAL A 29 -2.13 -1.48 -6.85
CA VAL A 29 -2.99 -0.55 -6.09
C VAL A 29 -4.35 -0.38 -6.78
N ALA A 30 -4.35 -0.31 -8.12
CA ALA A 30 -5.59 -0.20 -8.87
C ALA A 30 -6.49 -1.44 -8.70
N ASP A 31 -5.90 -2.64 -8.66
CA ASP A 31 -6.61 -3.88 -8.38
C ASP A 31 -7.17 -3.90 -6.95
N TRP A 32 -6.36 -3.48 -5.96
CA TRP A 32 -6.80 -3.36 -4.57
C TRP A 32 -7.99 -2.39 -4.40
N LEU A 33 -8.01 -1.28 -5.14
CA LEU A 33 -9.16 -0.37 -5.18
C LEU A 33 -10.40 -1.06 -5.77
N LYS A 34 -10.25 -1.74 -6.92
CA LYS A 34 -11.36 -2.47 -7.57
C LYS A 34 -11.96 -3.55 -6.68
N LEU A 35 -11.13 -4.29 -5.94
CA LEU A 35 -11.59 -5.31 -4.98
C LEU A 35 -12.50 -4.73 -3.89
N ARG A 36 -12.43 -3.41 -3.68
CA ARG A 36 -13.19 -2.68 -2.67
C ARG A 36 -14.29 -1.83 -3.28
N GLN A 37 -14.64 -2.10 -4.54
CA GLN A 37 -15.63 -1.37 -5.32
C GLN A 37 -15.27 0.10 -5.59
N GLU A 38 -14.00 0.47 -5.41
CA GLU A 38 -13.50 1.80 -5.74
C GLU A 38 -13.00 1.86 -7.18
N ASN A 39 -13.21 2.99 -7.85
CA ASN A 39 -12.73 3.19 -9.20
C ASN A 39 -11.31 3.77 -9.19
N PRO A 40 -10.26 3.04 -9.59
CA PRO A 40 -8.90 3.54 -9.57
C PRO A 40 -8.66 4.73 -10.50
N GLN A 41 -9.54 4.98 -11.47
CA GLN A 41 -9.44 6.16 -12.34
C GLN A 41 -9.78 7.47 -11.60
N ASP A 42 -10.60 7.38 -10.54
CA ASP A 42 -10.99 8.49 -9.65
C ASP A 42 -9.84 8.92 -8.72
N TYR A 43 -8.86 8.04 -8.54
CA TYR A 43 -7.73 8.24 -7.64
C TYR A 43 -6.43 8.47 -8.41
N GLU A 44 -5.62 9.39 -7.91
CA GLU A 44 -4.21 9.53 -8.22
C GLU A 44 -3.42 8.69 -7.21
N ILE A 45 -2.67 7.71 -7.73
CA ILE A 45 -1.85 6.79 -6.95
C ILE A 45 -0.42 7.31 -6.97
N GLN A 46 0.07 7.73 -5.81
CA GLN A 46 1.43 8.19 -5.59
C GLN A 46 2.18 7.20 -4.69
N PHE A 47 3.47 7.00 -4.97
CA PHE A 47 4.34 6.16 -4.17
C PHE A 47 5.39 7.02 -3.48
N GLN A 48 5.42 6.98 -2.15
CA GLN A 48 6.42 7.69 -1.36
C GLN A 48 7.38 6.69 -0.74
N GLN A 49 8.64 6.75 -1.16
CA GLN A 49 9.70 5.96 -0.53
C GLN A 49 10.08 6.61 0.79
N SER A 50 10.05 5.84 1.87
CA SER A 50 10.47 6.24 3.19
C SER A 50 11.45 5.19 3.73
N PRO A 51 12.40 5.57 4.60
CA PRO A 51 13.29 4.59 5.23
C PRO A 51 12.44 3.53 5.95
N ALA A 52 12.73 2.26 5.68
CA ALA A 52 11.95 1.20 6.27
C ALA A 52 12.15 1.17 7.79
N PRO A 53 11.11 0.85 8.57
CA PRO A 53 11.28 0.72 10.01
C PRO A 53 12.28 -0.41 10.34
N PRO A 54 13.07 -0.23 11.41
CA PRO A 54 14.01 -1.25 11.87
C PRO A 54 13.25 -2.55 12.20
N GLY A 55 13.77 -3.68 11.72
CA GLY A 55 13.13 -5.00 11.89
C GLY A 55 12.26 -5.49 10.73
N SER A 56 12.05 -4.68 9.68
CA SER A 56 11.29 -5.10 8.48
C SER A 56 12.11 -5.91 7.46
N GLY A 57 13.45 -5.92 7.57
CA GLY A 57 14.34 -6.58 6.61
C GLY A 57 14.42 -5.90 5.24
N LEU A 58 13.76 -4.75 5.06
CA LEU A 58 13.81 -3.93 3.85
C LEU A 58 14.69 -2.70 4.10
N VAL A 59 15.32 -2.17 3.05
CA VAL A 59 16.12 -0.93 3.12
C VAL A 59 15.21 0.32 3.07
N TYR A 60 14.13 0.25 2.30
CA TYR A 60 13.12 1.29 2.17
C TYR A 60 11.72 0.68 2.07
N GLN A 61 10.75 1.38 2.64
CA GLN A 61 9.33 1.08 2.55
C GLN A 61 8.69 2.06 1.56
N VAL A 62 7.78 1.57 0.74
CA VAL A 62 7.06 2.37 -0.24
C VAL A 62 5.63 2.55 0.22
N ALA A 63 5.35 3.71 0.80
CA ALA A 63 4.01 4.10 1.18
C ALA A 63 3.16 4.40 -0.06
N VAL A 64 1.92 3.92 -0.05
CA VAL A 64 0.93 4.23 -1.09
C VAL A 64 0.12 5.42 -0.61
N ILE A 65 0.17 6.51 -1.36
CA ILE A 65 -0.65 7.70 -1.13
C ILE A 65 -1.72 7.75 -2.21
N LEU A 66 -2.97 7.74 -1.78
CA LEU A 66 -4.12 7.96 -2.64
C LEU A 66 -4.54 9.42 -2.53
N LYS A 67 -4.91 10.03 -3.65
CA LYS A 67 -5.54 11.35 -3.73
C LYS A 67 -6.72 11.27 -4.68
N ARG A 68 -7.90 11.81 -4.34
CA ARG A 68 -8.99 11.86 -5.32
C ARG A 68 -8.73 12.95 -6.34
N LYS A 69 -8.96 12.65 -7.61
CA LYS A 69 -8.83 13.61 -8.71
C LYS A 69 -9.94 14.67 -8.66
N ASP A 70 -11.09 14.33 -8.10
CA ASP A 70 -12.22 15.25 -7.88
C ASP A 70 -11.95 16.35 -6.83
N GLY A 71 -10.75 16.38 -6.22
CA GLY A 71 -10.40 17.34 -5.17
C GLY A 71 -11.04 17.03 -3.80
N LYS A 72 -11.80 15.94 -3.71
CA LYS A 72 -12.37 15.44 -2.45
C LYS A 72 -11.30 14.74 -1.59
N PRO A 73 -11.46 14.73 -0.26
CA PRO A 73 -10.63 13.88 0.58
C PRO A 73 -10.81 12.40 0.20
N VAL A 74 -9.73 11.62 0.29
CA VAL A 74 -9.83 10.16 0.22
C VAL A 74 -10.63 9.67 1.42
N ASP A 75 -11.46 8.66 1.20
CA ASP A 75 -12.27 8.08 2.24
C ASP A 75 -11.42 7.60 3.42
N LEU A 76 -11.87 7.92 4.64
CA LEU A 76 -11.13 7.62 5.88
C LEU A 76 -10.80 6.14 6.00
N TRP A 77 -11.74 5.25 5.64
CA TRP A 77 -11.54 3.81 5.71
C TRP A 77 -10.43 3.29 4.76
N LEU A 78 -10.16 3.98 3.64
CA LEU A 78 -9.02 3.68 2.76
C LEU A 78 -7.71 4.09 3.42
N LEU A 79 -7.68 5.29 4.00
CA LEU A 79 -6.53 5.82 4.74
C LEU A 79 -6.22 4.95 5.97
N GLU A 80 -7.25 4.55 6.72
CA GLU A 80 -7.14 3.68 7.88
C GLU A 80 -6.59 2.31 7.51
N GLN A 81 -6.93 1.76 6.34
CA GLN A 81 -6.33 0.50 5.92
C GLN A 81 -4.87 0.66 5.49
N LEU A 82 -4.55 1.69 4.73
CA LEU A 82 -3.16 1.97 4.35
C LEU A 82 -2.29 2.22 5.59
N GLU A 83 -2.83 2.90 6.60
CA GLU A 83 -2.16 3.14 7.87
C GLU A 83 -2.08 1.88 8.74
N SER A 84 -3.18 1.13 8.86
CA SER A 84 -3.21 -0.13 9.60
C SER A 84 -2.21 -1.13 9.00
N GLU A 85 -2.05 -1.15 7.68
CA GLU A 85 -1.07 -2.00 6.98
C GLU A 85 0.37 -1.51 7.17
N SER A 86 0.59 -0.20 7.36
CA SER A 86 1.90 0.41 7.62
C SER A 86 2.36 0.22 9.07
N LYS A 87 1.42 0.20 10.02
CA LYS A 87 1.70 0.09 11.47
C LYS A 87 2.12 -1.32 11.92
N PHE A 88 2.11 -2.33 11.06
CA PHE A 88 2.64 -3.66 11.39
C PHE A 88 4.17 -3.72 11.30
N GLY A 89 4.84 -3.01 12.22
CA GLY A 89 6.08 -3.50 12.81
C GLY A 89 5.73 -4.43 13.98
N PRO A 90 6.45 -5.54 14.22
CA PRO A 90 6.03 -6.54 15.20
C PRO A 90 6.07 -5.95 16.61
N GLY A 91 4.88 -5.74 17.18
CA GLY A 91 4.68 -5.25 18.53
C GLY A 91 3.51 -6.00 19.18
N HIS A 92 3.85 -7.14 19.79
CA HIS A 92 3.13 -7.87 20.84
C HIS A 92 1.74 -8.48 20.55
N GLN A 93 1.70 -9.80 20.57
CA GLN A 93 1.29 -10.55 21.78
C GLN A 93 2.29 -11.66 22.06
#